data_AF-A0A3G6JKD0-F1
#
_entry.id   AF-A0A3G6JKD0-F1
#
_cell.length_a   1.000
_cell.length_b   1.000
_cell.length_c   1.000
_cell.angle_alpha   90.00
_cell.angle_beta   90.00
_cell.angle_gamma   90.00
#
_symmetry.space_group_name_H-M   'P 1'
#
loop_
_entity.id
_entity.type
_entity.pdbx_description
1 polymer ?
#
loop_
_entity_poly.entity_id
_entity_poly.type
_entity_poly.pdbx_seq_one_letter_code
_entity_poly.pdbx_strand_id
1 'polypeptide(L)'
;MVKRWNDHMAGIKYAPRPYEEHITVLERVEYFNHWFYATQQKKGAVAIKLGIGNNKLNRILTLEQLPDEKLLKEMIELCKSTSFERC
;
A
#
# COMPACT_ATOMS: atom_id res chain seq x y z
N MET A 1 -19.88 -51.68 27.20
CA MET A 1 -18.42 -51.50 27.35
C MET A 1 -18.11 -50.02 27.17
N VAL A 2 -17.41 -49.46 28.15
CA VAL A 2 -16.68 -48.18 28.28
C VAL A 2 -16.85 -47.07 27.22
N LYS A 3 -17.10 -45.86 27.76
CA LYS A 3 -17.16 -44.53 27.15
C LYS A 3 -15.88 -44.11 26.43
N ARG A 4 -15.99 -43.17 25.47
CA ARG A 4 -14.95 -42.19 25.16
C ARG A 4 -15.58 -40.82 24.91
N TRP A 5 -15.21 -39.87 25.77
CA TRP A 5 -15.49 -38.44 25.65
C TRP A 5 -14.60 -37.81 24.56
N ASN A 6 -15.12 -36.78 23.90
CA ASN A 6 -14.36 -35.61 23.43
C ASN A 6 -15.42 -34.53 23.13
N ASP A 7 -15.79 -33.73 24.12
CA ASP A 7 -15.10 -32.50 24.53
C ASP A 7 -15.32 -31.35 23.53
N HIS A 8 -16.23 -30.47 23.95
CA HIS A 8 -16.13 -29.02 23.90
C HIS A 8 -15.12 -28.42 22.90
N MET A 9 -15.65 -27.93 21.78
CA MET A 9 -15.18 -26.68 21.18
C MET A 9 -16.36 -25.71 21.30
N ALA A 10 -16.48 -24.94 22.39
CA ALA A 10 -15.76 -23.66 22.56
C ALA A 10 -15.88 -22.89 21.24
N GLY A 11 -16.88 -22.03 21.09
CA GLY A 11 -16.71 -20.65 21.52
C GLY A 11 -16.03 -19.86 20.40
N ILE A 12 -16.58 -18.68 20.09
CA ILE A 12 -15.97 -17.66 19.23
C ILE A 12 -16.19 -17.89 17.71
N LYS A 13 -17.39 -17.55 17.23
CA LYS A 13 -17.56 -17.06 15.84
C LYS A 13 -17.10 -15.60 15.76
N TYR A 14 -15.83 -15.32 16.02
CA TYR A 14 -15.14 -14.16 15.44
C TYR A 14 -14.35 -14.68 14.26
N ALA A 15 -14.99 -14.73 13.10
CA ALA A 15 -14.26 -14.58 11.86
C ALA A 15 -14.57 -13.16 11.37
N PRO A 16 -13.68 -12.18 11.62
CA PRO A 16 -13.73 -10.92 10.89
C PRO A 16 -13.81 -11.23 9.40
N ARG A 17 -14.72 -10.58 8.67
CA ARG A 17 -14.84 -10.77 7.21
C ARG A 17 -13.48 -10.45 6.57
N PRO A 18 -12.84 -11.35 5.80
CA PRO A 18 -11.47 -11.15 5.33
C PRO A 18 -11.30 -10.23 4.11
N TYR A 19 -12.33 -9.51 3.65
CA TYR A 19 -12.32 -8.93 2.28
C TYR A 19 -12.96 -7.55 2.13
N GLU A 20 -12.96 -6.71 3.17
CA GLU A 20 -12.86 -5.28 2.88
C GLU A 20 -11.37 -4.97 2.89
N GLU A 21 -10.76 -4.98 1.70
CA GLU A 21 -9.42 -4.46 1.45
C GLU A 21 -9.44 -2.97 1.82
N HIS A 22 -9.33 -2.68 3.12
CA HIS A 22 -8.95 -1.37 3.61
C HIS A 22 -7.48 -1.20 3.28
N ILE A 23 -7.16 -1.02 1.99
CA ILE A 23 -5.79 -0.76 1.54
C ILE A 23 -5.30 0.44 2.33
N THR A 24 -4.41 0.17 3.27
CA THR A 24 -3.90 1.13 4.23
C THR A 24 -3.03 2.15 3.50
N VAL A 25 -2.83 3.33 4.11
CA VAL A 25 -1.94 4.35 3.56
C VAL A 25 -0.52 3.79 3.37
N LEU A 26 -0.08 2.93 4.29
CA LEU A 26 1.24 2.30 4.23
C LEU A 26 1.39 1.40 3.00
N GLU A 27 0.45 0.48 2.75
CA GLU A 27 0.49 -0.43 1.60
C GLU A 27 0.52 0.32 0.26
N ARG A 28 -0.20 1.45 0.17
CA ARG A 28 -0.18 2.30 -1.03
C ARG A 28 1.18 2.98 -1.25
N VAL A 29 1.83 3.40 -0.17
CA VAL A 29 3.18 3.98 -0.24
C VAL A 29 4.20 2.91 -0.62
N GLU A 30 4.09 1.71 -0.05
CA GLU A 30 4.94 0.57 -0.43
C GLU A 30 4.76 0.20 -1.90
N TYR A 31 3.53 0.12 -2.39
CA TYR A 31 3.24 -0.09 -3.81
C TYR A 31 3.90 0.98 -4.69
N PHE A 32 3.79 2.25 -4.31
CA PHE A 32 4.44 3.34 -5.02
C PHE A 32 5.97 3.20 -5.00
N ASN A 33 6.57 2.82 -3.87
CA ASN A 33 8.01 2.59 -3.76
C ASN A 33 8.45 1.49 -4.72
N HIS A 34 7.76 0.35 -4.72
CA HIS A 34 8.03 -0.74 -5.66
C HIS A 34 7.93 -0.28 -7.11
N TRP A 35 6.87 0.45 -7.47
CA TRP A 35 6.71 1.01 -8.80
C TRP A 35 7.87 1.96 -9.16
N PHE A 36 8.28 2.85 -8.25
CA PHE A 36 9.34 3.83 -8.47
C PHE A 36 10.67 3.15 -8.82
N TYR A 37 11.05 2.12 -8.05
CA TYR A 37 12.29 1.36 -8.30
C TYR A 37 12.19 0.46 -9.54
N ALA A 38 11.06 -0.20 -9.76
CA ALA A 38 10.86 -1.07 -10.93
C ALA A 38 10.84 -0.30 -12.25
N THR A 39 10.36 0.95 -12.23
CA THR A 39 10.29 1.79 -13.43
C THR A 39 11.54 2.64 -13.67
N GLN A 40 12.54 2.59 -12.76
CA GLN A 40 13.78 3.38 -12.80
C GLN A 40 13.54 4.88 -13.02
N GLN A 41 12.47 5.41 -12.40
CA GLN A 41 12.09 6.79 -12.59
C GLN A 41 13.10 7.75 -11.97
N LYS A 42 13.31 8.89 -12.62
CA LYS A 42 14.15 9.96 -12.05
C LYS A 42 13.38 10.65 -10.93
N LYS A 43 13.99 10.76 -9.74
CA LYS A 43 13.40 11.44 -8.57
C LYS A 43 12.84 12.81 -8.92
N GLY A 44 13.62 13.63 -9.65
CA GLY A 44 13.20 14.97 -10.06
C GLY A 44 11.98 14.99 -10.99
N ALA A 45 11.85 14.01 -11.89
CA ALA A 45 10.70 13.94 -12.80
C ALA A 45 9.42 13.60 -12.04
N VAL A 46 9.50 12.65 -11.11
CA VAL A 46 8.37 12.25 -10.27
C VAL A 46 7.97 13.36 -9.30
N ALA A 47 8.95 14.05 -8.70
CA ALA A 47 8.71 15.17 -7.82
C ALA A 47 7.98 16.33 -8.54
N ILE A 48 8.38 16.66 -9.77
CA ILE A 48 7.71 17.67 -10.60
C ILE A 48 6.28 17.23 -10.94
N LYS A 49 6.09 15.96 -11.35
CA LYS A 49 4.74 15.43 -11.66
C LYS A 49 3.79 15.46 -10.46
N LEU A 50 4.32 15.23 -9.26
CA LEU A 50 3.56 15.26 -8.00
C LEU A 50 3.51 16.67 -7.38
N GLY A 51 4.14 17.69 -7.98
CA GLY A 51 4.21 19.04 -7.43
C GLY A 51 4.88 19.15 -6.05
N ILE A 52 5.75 18.19 -5.70
CA ILE A 52 6.47 18.15 -4.41
C ILE A 52 7.97 18.37 -4.59
N GLY A 53 8.65 18.74 -3.50
CA GLY A 53 10.11 18.82 -3.48
C GLY A 53 10.77 17.44 -3.43
N ASN A 54 11.97 17.33 -4.01
CA ASN A 54 12.77 16.09 -4.00
C ASN A 54 13.01 15.55 -2.57
N ASN A 55 13.20 16.44 -1.58
CA ASN A 55 13.40 16.04 -0.19
C ASN A 55 12.14 15.41 0.41
N LYS A 56 10.94 15.96 0.12
CA LYS A 56 9.66 15.40 0.58
C LYS A 56 9.44 14.02 -0.05
N LEU A 57 9.71 13.88 -1.35
CA LEU A 57 9.67 12.60 -2.03
C LEU A 57 10.64 11.59 -1.40
N ASN A 58 11.88 11.98 -1.11
CA ASN A 58 12.87 11.07 -0.52
C ASN A 58 12.43 10.54 0.85
N ARG A 59 11.83 11.41 1.69
CA ARG A 59 11.29 11.01 3.01
C ARG A 59 10.13 10.03 2.89
N ILE A 60 9.28 10.16 1.87
CA ILE A 60 8.19 9.22 1.60
C ILE A 60 8.76 7.89 1.09
N LEU A 61 9.75 7.94 0.20
CA LEU A 61 10.43 6.73 -0.31
C LEU A 61 11.13 5.96 0.80
N THR A 62 11.69 6.65 1.81
CA THR A 62 12.30 6.02 2.99
C THR A 62 11.30 5.70 4.10
N LEU A 63 10.00 5.90 3.86
CA LEU A 63 8.92 5.73 4.85
C LEU A 63 9.09 6.56 6.13
N GLU A 64 9.96 7.58 6.11
CA GLU A 64 10.17 8.51 7.22
C GLU A 64 8.95 9.40 7.43
N GLN A 65 8.26 9.74 6.33
CA GLN A 65 7.07 10.58 6.35
C GLN A 65 5.96 9.95 5.51
N LEU A 66 4.75 9.88 6.07
CA LEU A 66 3.56 9.46 5.32
C LEU A 66 3.02 10.64 4.49
N PRO A 67 2.58 10.40 3.24
CA PRO A 67 1.95 11.42 2.42
C PRO A 67 0.54 11.74 2.89
N ASP A 68 0.12 12.99 2.66
CA ASP A 68 -1.25 13.43 2.85
C ASP A 68 -2.20 12.68 1.89
N GLU A 69 -3.49 12.55 2.22
CA GLU A 69 -4.45 11.79 1.39
C GLU A 69 -4.52 12.27 -0.07
N LYS A 70 -4.39 13.59 -0.30
CA LYS A 70 -4.37 14.16 -1.64
C LYS A 70 -3.12 13.69 -2.42
N LEU A 71 -1.95 13.79 -1.78
CA LEU A 71 -0.70 13.36 -2.38
C LEU A 71 -0.69 11.85 -2.65
N LEU A 72 -1.26 11.06 -1.73
CA LEU A 72 -1.42 9.63 -1.90
C LEU A 72 -2.28 9.26 -3.11
N LYS A 73 -3.36 10.01 -3.36
CA LYS A 73 -4.20 9.81 -4.56
C LYS A 73 -3.41 10.09 -5.83
N GLU A 74 -2.69 11.20 -5.89
CA GLU A 74 -1.85 11.58 -7.03
C GLU A 74 -0.72 10.56 -7.28
N MET A 75 -0.11 10.02 -6.23
CA MET A 75 0.90 8.95 -6.33
C MET A 75 0.33 7.69 -6.98
N ILE A 76 -0.87 7.25 -6.58
CA ILE A 76 -1.54 6.08 -7.16
C ILE A 76 -1.96 6.33 -8.61
N GLU A 77 -2.47 7.53 -8.92
CA GLU A 77 -2.81 7.92 -10.28
C GLU A 77 -1.58 7.96 -11.20
N LEU A 78 -0.44 8.41 -10.68
CA LEU A 78 0.83 8.38 -11.39
C LEU A 78 1.29 6.93 -11.69
N CYS A 79 1.17 6.03 -10.71
CA CYS A 79 1.46 4.61 -10.95
C CYS A 79 0.56 4.02 -12.05
N LYS A 80 -0.75 4.29 -12.00
CA LYS A 80 -1.73 3.78 -12.97
C LYS A 80 -1.53 4.33 -14.38
N SER A 81 -1.30 5.63 -14.52
CA SER A 81 -1.09 6.28 -15.82
C SER A 81 0.17 5.75 -16.52
N THR A 82 1.24 5.54 -15.76
CA THR A 82 2.50 5.02 -16.33
C THR A 82 2.41 3.53 -16.69
N SER A 83 1.54 2.77 -16.03
CA SER A 83 1.23 1.38 -16.43
C SER A 83 0.50 1.29 -17.77
N PHE A 84 -0.22 2.35 -18.18
CA PHE A 84 -0.91 2.40 -19.46
C PHE A 84 0.02 2.76 -20.63
N GLU A 85 1.04 3.59 -20.39
CA GLU A 85 2.05 3.99 -21.40
C GLU A 85 3.07 2.89 -21.77
N ARG A 86 3.02 1.71 -21.13
CA ARG A 86 3.88 0.54 -21.44
C ARG A 86 3.18 -0.60 -22.19
N CYS A 87 1.92 -0.44 -22.62
CA CYS A 87 1.25 -1.38 -23.53
C CYS A 87 1.42 -0.96 -25.00
#